data_AF-X1GJX2-F1
#
_entry.id   AF-X1GJX2-F1
#
_cell.length_a   1.000
_cell.length_b   1.000
_cell.length_c   1.000
_cell.angle_alpha   90.00
_cell.angle_beta   90.00
_cell.angle_gamma   90.00
#
_symmetry.space_group_name_H-M   'P 1'
#
loop_
_entity.id
_entity.type
_entity.pdbx_description
1 polymer ?
#
loop_
_entity_poly.entity_id
_entity_poly.type
_entity_poly.pdbx_seq_one_letter_code
_entity_poly.pdbx_strand_id
1 'polypeptide(L)'
;MVKIQNVMGDVKIGKQGEVVYQRKYGEQIRSLAAPKRAIVSEAQIKHRQFYRDALAWRKQLSRQNKRYLEGYCIANGVIDSYGIPLAWSRFALRLHLQKIKFVPALTTTELVEGEAVD
;
A
#
# COMPACT_ATOMS: atom_id res chain seq x y z
N MET A 1 -21.80 25.71 25.34
CA MET A 1 -22.73 24.67 25.81
C MET A 1 -24.06 25.33 25.62
N VAL A 2 -24.85 24.89 24.65
CA VAL A 2 -26.01 25.66 24.20
C VAL A 2 -27.24 25.05 24.83
N LYS A 3 -28.04 25.91 25.46
CA LYS A 3 -29.38 25.58 25.92
C LYS A 3 -30.37 26.01 24.83
N ILE A 4 -31.16 25.09 24.30
CA ILE A 4 -32.21 25.40 23.30
C ILE A 4 -33.53 24.89 23.85
N GLN A 5 -34.48 25.79 24.04
CA GLN A 5 -35.80 25.43 24.54
C GLN A 5 -36.83 25.46 23.40
N ASN A 6 -37.68 24.44 23.30
CA ASN A 6 -38.77 24.42 22.31
C ASN A 6 -40.06 25.03 22.89
N VAL A 7 -41.02 25.42 22.04
CA VAL A 7 -42.32 26.03 22.40
C VAL A 7 -43.15 25.15 23.34
N MET A 8 -42.91 23.83 23.33
CA MET A 8 -43.53 22.86 24.24
C MET A 8 -42.83 22.74 25.61
N GLY A 9 -41.82 23.55 25.90
CA GLY A 9 -41.12 23.58 27.20
C GLY A 9 -39.89 22.68 27.30
N ASP A 10 -39.60 21.86 26.29
CA ASP A 10 -38.44 20.96 26.29
C ASP A 10 -37.12 21.73 26.37
N VAL A 11 -36.35 21.52 27.43
CA VAL A 11 -35.03 22.12 27.65
C VAL A 11 -33.94 21.21 27.09
N LYS A 12 -33.34 21.57 25.93
CA LYS A 12 -32.07 20.95 25.49
C LYS A 12 -30.91 21.59 26.25
N ILE A 13 -30.03 20.78 26.83
CA ILE A 13 -28.72 21.23 27.32
C ILE A 13 -27.65 20.42 26.59
N GLY A 14 -26.78 21.04 25.79
CA GLY A 14 -25.68 20.31 25.15
C GLY A 14 -24.52 21.15 24.58
N LYS A 15 -23.29 20.70 24.84
CA LYS A 15 -22.05 20.84 24.05
C LYS A 15 -21.49 19.42 24.11
N GLN A 16 -21.41 18.62 23.04
CA GLN A 16 -21.27 17.19 23.32
C GLN A 16 -20.44 16.38 22.31
N GLY A 17 -19.12 16.61 22.35
CA GLY A 17 -18.12 15.64 21.90
C GLY A 17 -18.22 15.18 20.43
N GLU A 18 -17.84 13.92 20.15
CA GLU A 18 -17.82 13.25 18.83
C GLU A 18 -19.20 12.79 18.31
N VAL A 19 -20.32 13.29 18.84
CA VAL A 19 -21.65 12.69 18.58
C VAL A 19 -22.60 13.72 18.03
N VAL A 20 -23.24 13.39 16.90
CA VAL A 20 -24.25 14.24 16.25
C VAL A 20 -25.62 13.57 16.40
N TYR A 21 -26.59 14.35 16.86
CA TYR A 21 -27.98 13.92 16.99
C TYR A 21 -28.78 14.46 15.81
N GLN A 22 -29.33 13.58 14.96
CA GLN A 22 -30.16 13.96 13.82
C GLN A 22 -31.60 13.52 14.06
N ARG A 23 -32.58 14.39 13.79
CA ARG A 23 -34.00 14.01 13.73
C ARG A 23 -34.44 14.00 12.27
N LYS A 24 -35.20 12.97 11.87
CA LYS A 24 -36.00 13.00 10.64
C LYS A 24 -37.52 12.90 10.92
N TYR A 25 -37.97 12.11 11.91
CA TYR A 25 -39.41 11.91 12.23
C TYR A 25 -39.73 11.61 13.71
N GLY A 26 -38.98 12.17 14.67
CA GLY A 26 -39.28 12.04 16.12
C GLY A 26 -38.49 10.94 16.85
N GLU A 27 -37.99 9.92 16.16
CA GLU A 27 -37.05 8.96 16.75
C GLU A 27 -35.61 9.49 16.68
N GLN A 28 -34.92 9.50 17.82
CA GLN A 28 -33.52 9.93 17.93
C GLN A 28 -32.59 8.75 17.63
N ILE A 29 -31.81 8.84 16.55
CA ILE A 29 -30.72 7.89 16.29
C ILE A 29 -29.41 8.54 16.76
N ARG A 30 -28.71 7.86 17.67
CA ARG A 30 -27.37 8.23 18.15
C ARG A 30 -26.34 7.75 17.13
N SER A 31 -25.68 8.66 16.40
CA SER A 31 -24.57 8.31 15.51
C SER A 31 -23.24 8.90 15.99
N LEU A 32 -22.21 8.05 16.12
CA LEU A 32 -20.83 8.49 16.30
C LEU A 32 -20.35 9.16 15.01
N ALA A 33 -19.84 10.38 15.10
CA ALA A 33 -19.21 11.06 13.98
C ALA A 33 -17.81 10.48 13.78
N ALA A 34 -17.73 9.31 13.14
CA ALA A 34 -16.45 8.78 12.69
C ALA A 34 -16.00 9.59 11.46
N PRO A 35 -14.74 10.07 11.39
CA PRO A 35 -14.23 10.66 10.17
C PRO A 35 -14.32 9.61 9.06
N LYS A 36 -15.06 9.94 7.98
CA LYS A 36 -15.19 9.07 6.81
C LYS A 36 -13.79 8.87 6.24
N ARG A 37 -13.19 7.70 6.48
CA ARG A 37 -11.90 7.35 5.87
C ARG A 37 -12.10 7.41 4.36
N ALA A 38 -11.21 8.11 3.65
CA ALA A 38 -11.26 8.18 2.20
C ALA A 38 -11.28 6.75 1.64
N ILE A 39 -12.32 6.41 0.88
CA ILE A 39 -12.40 5.13 0.19
C ILE A 39 -11.32 5.17 -0.88
N VAL A 40 -10.28 4.37 -0.67
CA VAL A 40 -9.14 4.27 -1.59
C VAL A 40 -9.65 3.67 -2.91
N SER A 41 -9.29 4.28 -4.04
CA SER A 41 -9.74 3.76 -5.34
C SER A 41 -9.17 2.37 -5.59
N GLU A 42 -9.88 1.54 -6.36
CA GLU A 42 -9.40 0.21 -6.71
C GLU A 42 -8.02 0.25 -7.40
N ALA A 43 -7.78 1.27 -8.23
CA ALA A 43 -6.48 1.48 -8.86
C ALA A 43 -5.36 1.70 -7.83
N GLN A 44 -5.62 2.48 -6.78
CA GLN A 44 -4.66 2.70 -5.69
C GLN A 44 -4.43 1.42 -4.88
N ILE A 45 -5.47 0.60 -4.65
CA ILE A 45 -5.33 -0.71 -3.99
C ILE A 45 -4.44 -1.63 -4.83
N LYS A 46 -4.72 -1.76 -6.14
CA LYS A 46 -3.93 -2.56 -7.08
C LYS A 46 -2.47 -2.11 -7.11
N HIS A 47 -2.22 -0.80 -7.18
CA HIS A 47 -0.85 -0.27 -7.15
C HIS A 47 -0.12 -0.58 -5.85
N ARG A 48 -0.79 -0.50 -4.69
CA ARG A 48 -0.20 -0.89 -3.40
C ARG A 48 0.13 -2.39 -3.35
N GLN A 49 -0.72 -3.22 -3.94
CA GLN A 49 -0.49 -4.67 -4.03
C GLN A 49 0.76 -4.95 -4.88
N PHE A 50 0.83 -4.37 -6.08
CA PHE A 50 2.01 -4.51 -6.95
C PHE A 50 3.30 -4.05 -6.28
N TYR A 51 3.25 -2.95 -5.52
CA TYR A 51 4.42 -2.47 -4.78
C TYR A 51 4.85 -3.45 -3.66
N ARG A 52 3.90 -4.08 -2.98
CA ARG A 52 4.19 -5.13 -1.98
C ARG A 52 4.82 -6.36 -2.63
N ASP A 53 4.29 -6.79 -3.78
CA ASP A 53 4.82 -7.92 -4.52
C ASP A 53 6.26 -7.65 -5.00
N ALA A 54 6.53 -6.44 -5.48
CA ALA A 54 7.88 -5.99 -5.85
C ALA A 54 8.86 -6.08 -4.66
N LEU A 55 8.42 -5.67 -3.47
CA LEU A 55 9.24 -5.76 -2.25
C LEU A 55 9.47 -7.22 -1.82
N ALA A 56 8.48 -8.08 -1.97
CA ALA A 56 8.62 -9.52 -1.68
C ALA A 56 9.62 -10.17 -2.63
N TRP A 57 9.47 -9.94 -3.94
CA TRP A 57 10.40 -10.42 -4.96
C TRP A 57 11.83 -9.93 -4.72
N ARG A 58 12.01 -8.64 -4.39
CA ARG A 58 13.32 -8.07 -4.05
C ARG A 58 14.02 -8.81 -2.91
N LYS A 59 13.26 -9.28 -1.90
CA LYS A 59 13.81 -10.03 -0.76
C LYS A 59 14.28 -11.43 -1.16
N GLN A 60 13.66 -12.05 -2.16
CA GLN A 60 14.00 -13.37 -2.67
C GLN A 60 15.30 -13.39 -3.50
N LEU A 61 15.81 -12.22 -3.92
CA LEU A 61 17.05 -12.14 -4.70
C LEU A 61 18.26 -12.64 -3.90
N SER A 62 18.98 -13.60 -4.48
CA SER A 62 20.27 -14.09 -3.98
C SER A 62 21.34 -12.99 -3.93
N ARG A 63 22.40 -13.20 -3.16
CA ARG A 63 23.54 -12.25 -3.09
C ARG A 63 24.19 -12.02 -4.46
N GLN A 64 24.28 -13.06 -5.28
CA GLN A 64 24.84 -12.98 -6.62
C GLN A 64 23.99 -12.09 -7.53
N ASN A 65 22.66 -12.26 -7.49
CA ASN A 65 21.75 -11.42 -8.26
C ASN A 65 21.82 -9.95 -7.84
N LYS A 66 21.96 -9.68 -6.54
CA LYS A 66 22.14 -8.31 -6.02
C LYS A 66 23.41 -7.65 -6.58
N ARG A 67 24.54 -8.37 -6.55
CA ARG A 67 25.81 -7.90 -7.13
C ARG A 67 25.72 -7.70 -8.64
N TYR A 68 25.03 -8.59 -9.35
CA TYR A 68 24.80 -8.46 -10.79
C TYR A 68 24.03 -7.16 -11.09
N LEU A 69 22.94 -6.89 -10.37
CA LEU A 69 22.14 -5.68 -10.58
C LEU A 69 22.92 -4.40 -10.27
N GLU A 70 23.75 -4.41 -9.23
CA GLU A 70 24.69 -3.32 -8.93
C GLU A 70 25.66 -3.08 -10.09
N GLY A 71 26.35 -4.13 -10.55
CA GLY A 71 27.28 -4.05 -11.67
C GLY A 71 26.62 -3.58 -12.96
N TYR A 72 25.40 -4.07 -13.23
CA TYR A 72 24.61 -3.67 -14.39
C TYR A 72 24.31 -2.16 -14.37
N CYS A 73 23.95 -1.60 -13.21
CA CYS A 73 23.66 -0.17 -13.10
C CYS A 73 24.89 0.69 -13.39
N ILE A 74 26.05 0.28 -12.89
CA ILE A 74 27.32 0.97 -13.12
C ILE A 74 27.73 0.88 -14.59
N ALA A 75 27.69 -0.32 -15.18
CA ALA A 75 28.15 -0.57 -16.54
C ALA A 75 27.28 0.14 -17.61
N ASN A 76 25.97 0.26 -17.37
CA ASN A 76 25.04 0.84 -18.35
C ASN A 76 24.66 2.30 -18.04
N GLY A 77 25.32 2.94 -17.07
CA GLY A 77 25.02 4.32 -16.69
C GLY A 77 23.60 4.53 -16.19
N VAL A 78 23.00 3.54 -15.51
CA VAL A 78 21.66 3.65 -14.92
C VAL A 78 21.76 4.46 -13.63
N ILE A 79 21.63 5.77 -13.77
CA ILE A 79 21.86 6.77 -12.72
C ILE A 79 20.56 7.40 -12.20
N ASP A 80 20.62 7.90 -10.97
CA ASP A 80 19.60 8.76 -10.36
C ASP A 80 19.76 10.22 -10.84
N SER A 81 18.85 11.11 -10.43
CA SER A 81 18.89 12.54 -10.76
C SER A 81 20.18 13.26 -10.34
N TYR A 82 20.91 12.69 -9.38
CA TYR A 82 22.20 13.19 -8.89
C TYR A 82 23.41 12.65 -9.65
N GLY A 83 23.22 11.87 -10.72
CA GLY A 83 24.31 11.27 -11.49
C GLY A 83 24.97 10.06 -10.82
N ILE A 84 24.38 9.53 -9.74
CA ILE A 84 24.89 8.38 -8.99
C ILE A 84 24.24 7.11 -9.51
N PRO A 85 25.00 6.01 -9.75
CA PRO A 85 24.41 4.72 -10.13
C PRO A 85 23.32 4.28 -9.14
N LEU A 86 22.19 3.83 -9.67
CA LEU A 86 21.08 3.34 -8.87
C LEU A 86 21.52 2.13 -8.04
N ALA A 87 21.22 2.15 -6.73
CA ALA A 87 21.40 0.98 -5.89
C ALA A 87 20.57 -0.21 -6.41
N TRP A 88 21.09 -1.45 -6.29
CA TRP A 88 20.38 -2.66 -6.76
C TRP A 88 18.94 -2.74 -6.26
N SER A 89 18.67 -2.24 -5.05
CA SER A 89 17.35 -2.33 -4.41
C SER A 89 16.31 -1.43 -5.09
N ARG A 90 16.73 -0.25 -5.54
CA ARG A 90 15.90 0.69 -6.32
C ARG A 90 15.75 0.20 -7.75
N PHE A 91 16.82 -0.31 -8.34
CA PHE A 91 16.79 -0.83 -9.70
C PHE A 91 15.90 -2.07 -9.82
N ALA A 92 16.01 -3.03 -8.89
CA ALA A 92 15.11 -4.19 -8.80
C ALA A 92 13.65 -3.76 -8.73
N LEU A 93 13.33 -2.80 -7.86
CA LEU A 93 11.96 -2.30 -7.72
C LEU A 93 11.45 -1.67 -9.02
N ARG A 94 12.30 -0.91 -9.72
CA ARG A 94 11.99 -0.34 -11.03
C ARG A 94 11.72 -1.42 -12.08
N LEU A 95 12.53 -2.48 -12.14
CA LEU A 95 12.32 -3.60 -13.07
C LEU A 95 10.97 -4.26 -12.86
N HIS A 96 10.61 -4.55 -11.60
CA HIS A 96 9.35 -5.20 -11.26
C HIS A 96 8.14 -4.32 -11.59
N LEU A 97 8.21 -3.02 -11.27
CA LEU A 97 7.16 -2.06 -11.61
C LEU A 97 7.00 -1.87 -13.13
N GLN A 98 8.09 -1.95 -13.88
CA GLN A 98 8.08 -1.89 -15.34
C GLN A 98 7.73 -3.23 -16.00
N LYS A 99 7.45 -4.28 -15.22
CA LYS A 99 7.15 -5.65 -15.68
C LYS A 99 8.25 -6.24 -16.57
N ILE A 100 9.50 -5.80 -16.38
CA ILE A 100 10.64 -6.35 -17.12
C ILE A 100 11.00 -7.69 -16.47
N LYS A 101 10.99 -8.76 -17.27
CA LYS A 101 11.39 -10.09 -16.82
C LYS A 101 12.90 -10.12 -16.59
N PHE A 102 13.30 -9.97 -15.33
CA PHE A 102 14.65 -10.29 -14.91
C PHE A 102 14.71 -11.77 -14.60
N VAL A 103 15.46 -12.54 -15.40
CA VAL A 103 15.76 -13.94 -15.08
C VAL A 103 16.99 -13.92 -14.17
N PRO A 104 16.85 -14.16 -12.86
CA PRO A 104 18.01 -14.27 -11.99
C PRO A 104 18.92 -15.38 -12.50
N ALA A 105 20.23 -15.20 -12.35
CA ALA A 105 21.15 -16.33 -12.46
C ALA A 105 20.74 -17.31 -11.35
N LEU A 106 20.05 -18.38 -11.74
CA LEU A 106 19.71 -19.48 -10.87
C LEU A 106 21.04 -20.08 -10.44
N THR A 107 21.44 -19.87 -9.19
CA THR A 107 22.33 -20.84 -8.56
C THR A 107 21.56 -22.14 -8.59
N THR A 108 22.04 -23.08 -9.41
CA THR A 108 21.57 -24.46 -9.55
C THR A 108 21.37 -25.07 -8.16
N THR A 109 20.16 -24.97 -7.63
CA THR A 109 19.64 -25.87 -6.61
C THR A 109 18.41 -26.47 -7.24
N GLU A 110 18.66 -27.57 -7.94
CA GLU A 110 17.73 -28.66 -8.26
C GLU A 110 16.31 -28.22 -8.61
N LEU A 111 16.06 -28.16 -9.92
CA LEU A 111 14.76 -28.57 -10.45
C LEU A 111 14.55 -30.02 -10.04
N VAL A 112 13.87 -30.28 -8.92
CA VAL A 112 13.18 -31.55 -8.70
C VAL A 112 11.90 -31.47 -9.52
N GLU A 113 12.02 -31.77 -10.81
CA GLU A 113 10.91 -32.11 -11.70
C GLU A 113 10.59 -33.61 -11.54
N GLY A 114 9.30 -33.94 -11.56
CA GLY A 114 8.77 -35.30 -11.59
C GLY A 114 7.99 -35.61 -10.31
N GLU A 115 6.80 -35.05 -10.11
CA GLU A 115 5.54 -35.63 -10.62
C GLU A 115 5.48 -37.15 -10.49
N ALA A 116 4.68 -37.58 -9.51
CA ALA A 116 4.15 -38.93 -9.41
C ALA A 116 3.24 -39.21 -10.62
N VAL A 117 3.50 -40.32 -11.33
CA VAL A 117 2.53 -41.02 -12.17
C VAL A 117 2.83 -42.52 -12.07
N ASP A 118 1.85 -43.24 -11.52
CA ASP A 118 1.64 -44.69 -11.27
C ASP A 118 2.78 -45.56 -10.68
#